data_AF-A0A7J7QIW8-F1
#
_entry.id   AF-A0A7J7QIW8-F1
#
_cell.length_a   1.000
_cell.length_b   1.000
_cell.length_c   1.000
_cell.angle_alpha   90.00
_cell.angle_beta   90.00
_cell.angle_gamma   90.00
#
_symmetry.space_group_name_H-M   'P 1'
#
loop_
_entity.id
_entity.type
_entity.pdbx_description
1 polymer ?
#
loop_
_entity_poly.entity_id
_entity_poly.type
_entity_poly.pdbx_seq_one_letter_code
_entity_poly.pdbx_strand_id
1 'polypeptide(L)' 'MPVTVQQVNVYPIKGCKPLAVKSAACLNTGLPYDRHWMVVLAETGKFITQRQFPKLCQ' A
#
# COMPACT_ATOMS: atom_id res chain seq x y z
N MET A 1 -3.08 20.41 23.15
CA MET A 1 -2.63 20.62 21.76
C MET A 1 -3.42 19.69 20.86
N PRO A 2 -4.02 20.16 19.76
CA PRO A 2 -4.74 19.29 18.83
C PRO A 2 -3.76 18.43 18.03
N VAL A 3 -4.17 17.19 17.71
CA VAL A 3 -3.44 16.31 16.78
C VAL A 3 -3.83 16.68 15.36
N THR A 4 -2.85 16.84 14.47
CA THR A 4 -3.06 17.14 13.04
C THR A 4 -2.41 16.07 12.19
N VAL A 5 -3.11 15.59 11.16
CA VAL A 5 -2.56 14.63 10.20
C VAL A 5 -1.55 15.35 9.29
N GLN A 6 -0.32 14.87 9.24
CA GLN A 6 0.72 15.43 8.37
C GLN A 6 0.60 14.97 6.92
N GLN A 7 0.31 13.69 6.70
CA GLN A 7 0.26 13.08 5.36
C GLN A 7 -0.71 11.90 5.33
N VAL A 8 -1.33 11.69 4.17
CA VAL A 8 -2.13 10.50 3.86
C VAL A 8 -1.46 9.75 2.72
N ASN A 9 -1.23 8.45 2.91
CA ASN A 9 -0.56 7.58 1.94
C ASN A 9 -1.44 6.38 1.62
N VAL A 10 -1.61 6.11 0.34
CA VAL A 10 -2.26 4.89 -0.17
C VAL A 10 -1.19 3.99 -0.75
N TYR A 11 -1.26 2.69 -0.50
CA TYR A 11 -0.35 1.68 -1.03
C TYR A 11 -1.12 0.74 -1.95
N PRO A 12 -1.38 1.10 -3.23
CA PRO A 12 -2.27 0.31 -4.09
C PRO A 12 -1.82 -1.16 -4.26
N ILE A 13 -0.50 -1.38 -4.27
CA ILE A 13 0.12 -2.69 -4.35
C ILE A 13 0.79 -3.03 -3.02
N LYS A 14 0.50 -4.20 -2.46
CA LYS A 14 1.05 -4.71 -1.20
C LYS A 14 2.59 -4.66 -1.22
N GLY A 15 3.16 -3.95 -0.25
CA GLY A 15 4.61 -3.88 -0.03
C GLY A 15 5.38 -2.98 -1.00
N CYS A 16 4.68 -2.23 -1.87
CA CYS A 16 5.29 -1.28 -2.79
C CYS A 16 5.33 0.15 -2.21
N LYS A 17 5.87 1.11 -2.95
CA LYS A 17 5.87 2.53 -2.57
C LYS A 17 4.46 3.12 -2.42
N PRO A 18 4.27 4.10 -1.52
CA PRO A 18 3.01 4.80 -1.39
C PRO A 18 2.78 5.81 -2.51
N LEU A 19 1.50 6.14 -2.71
CA LEU A 19 1.03 7.35 -3.34
C LEU A 19 0.56 8.32 -2.25
N ALA A 20 1.19 9.49 -2.18
CA ALA A 20 0.75 10.56 -1.29
C ALA A 20 -0.51 11.24 -1.86
N VAL A 21 -1.53 11.42 -1.02
CA VAL A 21 -2.79 12.08 -1.38
C VAL A 21 -3.10 13.21 -0.40
N LYS A 22 -3.83 14.23 -0.86
CA LYS A 22 -4.25 15.36 0.00
C LYS A 22 -5.33 14.95 1.00
N SER A 23 -6.21 14.03 0.60
CA SER A 23 -7.28 13.48 1.41
C SER A 23 -7.73 12.14 0.81
N ALA A 24 -8.44 11.34 1.62
CA ALA A 24 -9.05 10.11 1.18
C ALA A 24 -10.30 9.83 2.01
N ALA A 25 -11.27 9.13 1.43
CA ALA A 25 -12.40 8.60 2.19
C ALA A 25 -11.92 7.49 3.15
N CYS A 26 -12.55 7.39 4.32
CA CYS A 26 -12.38 6.24 5.19
C CYS A 26 -13.49 5.23 4.90
N LEU A 27 -13.15 4.11 4.27
CA LEU A 27 -14.09 3.01 4.01
C LEU A 27 -13.89 1.92 5.06
N ASN A 28 -14.86 0.99 5.16
CA ASN A 28 -14.77 -0.14 6.08
C ASN A 28 -13.55 -1.04 5.83
N THR A 29 -12.99 -1.01 4.61
CA THR A 29 -11.81 -1.79 4.19
C THR A 29 -10.51 -0.98 4.20
N GLY A 30 -10.55 0.29 4.62
CA GLY A 30 -9.40 1.21 4.60
C GLY A 30 -9.58 2.38 3.62
N LEU A 31 -8.46 2.99 3.22
CA LEU A 31 -8.48 4.04 2.20
C LEU A 31 -8.80 3.43 0.83
N PRO A 32 -9.47 4.16 -0.09
CA PRO A 32 -9.70 3.71 -1.45
C PRO A 32 -8.43 3.15 -2.10
N TYR A 33 -8.55 1.91 -2.62
CA TYR A 33 -7.50 1.17 -3.31
C TYR A 33 -6.32 0.69 -2.45
N ASP A 34 -6.27 0.96 -1.15
CA ASP A 34 -5.15 0.55 -0.31
C ASP A 34 -5.01 -0.97 -0.27
N ARG A 35 -3.89 -1.48 -0.80
CA ARG A 35 -3.49 -2.89 -0.87
C ARG A 35 -4.47 -3.78 -1.65
N HIS A 36 -5.20 -3.22 -2.61
CA HIS A 36 -6.08 -3.99 -3.48
C HIS A 36 -5.33 -4.90 -4.46
N TRP A 37 -4.05 -4.66 -4.70
CA TRP A 37 -3.20 -5.47 -5.57
C TRP A 37 -2.06 -6.14 -4.82
N MET A 38 -1.61 -7.27 -5.35
CA MET A 38 -0.49 -8.04 -4.81
C MET A 38 0.32 -8.64 -5.96
N VAL A 39 1.65 -8.57 -5.85
CA VAL A 39 2.54 -9.21 -6.81
C VAL A 39 2.65 -10.69 -6.46
N VAL A 40 2.53 -11.53 -7.48
CA VAL A 40 2.69 -12.98 -7.39
C VAL A 40 3.75 -13.44 -8.39
N LEU A 41 4.42 -14.53 -8.06
CA LEU A 41 5.27 -15.25 -9.02
C LEU A 41 4.38 -15.87 -10.09
N ALA A 42 4.67 -15.62 -11.36
CA ALA A 42 3.84 -16.06 -12.48
C ALA A 42 3.71 -17.60 -12.52
N GLU A 43 4.82 -18.29 -12.22
CA GLU A 43 4.92 -19.73 -12.30
C GLU A 43 4.23 -20.47 -11.16
N THR A 44 4.13 -19.88 -9.96
CA THR A 44 3.58 -20.56 -8.77
C THR A 44 2.32 -19.92 -8.21
N GLY A 45 1.98 -18.70 -8.64
CA GLY A 45 0.93 -17.89 -8.03
C GLY A 45 1.22 -17.46 -6.59
N LYS A 46 2.40 -17.79 -6.03
CA LYS A 46 2.75 -17.42 -4.66
C LYS A 46 3.01 -15.93 -4.57
N PHE A 47 2.42 -15.30 -3.56
CA PHE A 47 2.68 -13.90 -3.30
C PHE A 47 4.12 -13.67 -2.86
N ILE A 48 4.64 -12.51 -3.25
CA ILE A 48 5.92 -12.02 -2.75
C ILE A 48 5.70 -10.87 -1.76
N THR A 49 6.66 -10.68 -0.88
CA THR A 49 6.64 -9.60 0.12
C THR A 49 7.89 -8.75 0.05
N GLN A 50 7.80 -7.53 0.54
CA GLN A 50 8.95 -6.62 0.68
C GLN A 50 10.10 -7.21 1.50
N ARG A 51 9.79 -8.07 2.50
CA ARG A 51 10.82 -8.77 3.30
C ARG A 51 11.66 -9.73 2.46
N GLN A 52 11.05 -10.36 1.46
CA GLN A 52 11.74 -11.25 0.52
C GLN A 52 12.38 -10.47 -0.63
N PHE A 53 11.70 -9.41 -1.10
CA PHE A 53 12.14 -8.57 -2.23
C PHE A 53 12.14 -7.09 -1.81
N PRO A 54 13.22 -6.60 -1.15
CA PRO A 54 13.30 -5.22 -0.69
C PRO A 54 13.12 -4.17 -1.80
N LYS A 55 13.39 -4.55 -3.05
CA LYS A 55 13.19 -3.69 -4.24
C LYS A 55 11.75 -3.25 -4.46
N LEU A 56 10.76 -3.92 -3.88
CA LEU A 56 9.35 -3.55 -4.03
C LEU A 56 9.07 -2.11 -3.54
N CYS A 57 9.80 -1.63 -2.53
CA CYS A 57 9.62 -0.29 -1.98
C CYS A 57 10.70 0.72 -2.41
N GLN A 58 11.58 0.36 -3.33
CA GLN A 58 12.75 1.17 -3.69
C GLN A 58 12.45 2.29 -4.65
#